data_AF-A0AAV3FRH1-F1
#
_entry.id   AF-A0AAV3FRH1-F1
#
_cell.length_a   1.000
_cell.length_b   1.000
_cell.length_c   1.000
_cell.angle_alpha   90.00
_cell.angle_beta   90.00
_cell.angle_gamma   90.00
#
_symmetry.space_group_name_H-M   'P 1'
#
loop_
_entity.id
_entity.type
_entity.pdbx_description
1 polymer ?
#
loop_
_entity_poly.entity_id
_entity_poly.type
_entity_poly.pdbx_seq_one_letter_code
_entity_poly.pdbx_strand_id
1 'polypeptide(L)'
;MMSEMSKKQKERIFNVQEELDSQITFGQRLADQVAHFGGTWTFIISFMIFMALWMIFNVMNPFGLAFDKYPFILLNLSLSTLAAIQAPLIMMSQNRASEYDRLQAKNDYDVNKISEEGIRLLHTKLDHLVLQDQSDLMHIQKL
;
A
#
# COMPACT_ATOMS: atom_id res chain seq x y z
N MET A 1 28.12 -6.92 23.38
CA MET A 1 26.78 -7.54 23.35
C MET A 1 25.66 -6.55 23.01
N MET A 2 25.35 -5.53 23.83
CA MET A 2 24.27 -4.54 23.54
C MET A 2 24.50 -3.72 22.25
N SER A 3 25.75 -3.34 21.97
CA SER A 3 26.14 -2.65 20.73
C SER A 3 26.04 -3.54 19.48
N GLU A 4 26.11 -4.87 19.65
CA GLU A 4 25.94 -5.80 18.53
C GLU A 4 24.47 -6.09 18.28
N MET A 5 23.63 -6.18 19.33
CA MET A 5 22.18 -6.29 19.17
C MET A 5 21.59 -5.06 18.49
N SER A 6 22.05 -3.86 18.85
CA SER A 6 21.64 -2.61 18.20
C SER A 6 22.11 -2.53 16.74
N LYS A 7 23.32 -3.02 16.40
CA LYS A 7 23.78 -3.12 15.01
C LYS A 7 22.98 -4.15 14.20
N LYS A 8 22.74 -5.34 14.74
CA LYS A 8 21.92 -6.40 14.11
C LYS A 8 20.45 -5.99 13.93
N GLN A 9 19.90 -5.18 14.84
CA GLN A 9 18.55 -4.61 14.72
C GLN A 9 18.48 -3.44 13.75
N LYS A 10 19.51 -2.58 13.72
CA LYS A 10 19.61 -1.47 12.75
C LYS A 10 19.82 -1.95 11.31
N GLU A 11 20.46 -3.11 11.13
CA GLU A 11 20.52 -3.83 9.83
C GLU A 11 19.19 -4.48 9.44
N ARG A 12 18.25 -4.65 10.38
CA ARG A 12 16.89 -5.19 10.15
C ARG A 12 15.83 -4.09 10.05
N ILE A 13 16.16 -2.93 9.51
CA ILE A 13 15.10 -2.14 8.88
C ILE A 13 14.70 -2.92 7.65
N PHE A 14 13.74 -3.84 7.83
CA PHE A 14 13.19 -4.67 6.76
C PHE A 14 12.66 -3.72 5.71
N ASN A 15 13.25 -3.74 4.52
CA ASN A 15 12.69 -3.02 3.40
C ASN A 15 11.49 -3.85 2.89
N VAL A 16 10.35 -3.67 3.54
CA VAL A 16 9.10 -4.39 3.24
C VAL A 16 8.76 -4.32 1.75
N GLN A 17 9.08 -3.18 1.12
CA GLN A 17 8.91 -2.95 -0.30
C GLN A 17 9.73 -3.93 -1.16
N GLU A 18 11.00 -4.14 -0.81
CA GLU A 18 11.95 -4.91 -1.62
C GLU A 18 11.66 -6.42 -1.55
N GLU A 19 11.21 -6.89 -0.38
CA GLU A 19 10.77 -8.28 -0.21
C GLU A 19 9.48 -8.58 -0.96
N LEU A 20 8.52 -7.65 -0.96
CA LEU A 20 7.27 -7.81 -1.73
C LEU A 20 7.49 -7.69 -3.24
N ASP A 21 8.27 -6.71 -3.67
CA ASP A 21 8.53 -6.47 -5.09
C ASP A 21 9.28 -7.64 -5.75
N SER A 22 10.09 -8.36 -4.96
CA SER A 22 10.81 -9.56 -5.42
C SER A 22 9.91 -10.73 -5.79
N GLN A 23 8.66 -10.74 -5.30
CA GLN A 23 7.70 -11.85 -5.50
C GLN A 23 6.53 -11.51 -6.43
N ILE A 24 6.55 -10.34 -7.06
CA ILE A 24 5.43 -9.91 -7.93
C ILE A 24 5.42 -10.72 -9.23
N THR A 25 4.29 -11.40 -9.47
CA THR A 25 4.02 -12.12 -10.72
C THR A 25 3.62 -11.19 -11.87
N PHE A 26 3.74 -11.66 -13.12
CA PHE A 26 3.34 -10.87 -14.30
C PHE A 26 1.87 -10.43 -14.26
N GLY A 27 0.96 -11.34 -13.88
CA GLY A 27 -0.47 -11.03 -13.78
C GLY A 27 -0.77 -9.95 -12.73
N GLN A 28 -0.03 -9.98 -11.62
CA GLN A 28 -0.09 -8.96 -10.59
C GLN A 28 0.38 -7.59 -11.11
N ARG A 29 1.48 -7.51 -11.87
CA ARG A 29 1.94 -6.25 -12.48
C ARG A 29 0.90 -5.67 -13.45
N LEU A 30 0.31 -6.53 -14.27
CA LEU A 30 -0.74 -6.11 -15.20
C LEU A 30 -1.98 -5.61 -14.45
N ALA A 31 -2.39 -6.29 -13.39
CA ALA A 31 -3.52 -5.87 -12.56
C ALA A 31 -3.29 -4.50 -11.90
N ASP A 32 -2.07 -4.23 -11.40
CA ASP A 32 -1.71 -2.89 -10.88
C ASP A 32 -1.86 -1.81 -11.94
N GLN A 33 -1.32 -2.04 -13.12
CA GLN A 33 -1.36 -1.05 -14.20
C GLN A 33 -2.80 -0.76 -14.63
N VAL A 34 -3.62 -1.81 -14.76
CA VAL A 34 -5.03 -1.66 -15.13
C VAL A 34 -5.83 -0.97 -14.01
N ALA A 35 -5.60 -1.31 -12.74
CA ALA A 35 -6.26 -0.69 -11.60
C ALA A 35 -5.88 0.79 -11.46
N HIS A 36 -4.59 1.12 -11.59
CA HIS A 36 -4.12 2.51 -11.56
C HIS A 36 -4.69 3.34 -12.70
N PHE A 37 -4.72 2.80 -13.92
CA PHE A 37 -5.29 3.50 -15.08
C PHE A 37 -6.80 3.70 -14.93
N GLY A 38 -7.52 2.63 -14.54
CA GLY A 38 -8.97 2.65 -14.33
C GLY A 38 -9.43 3.52 -13.17
N GLY A 39 -8.56 3.80 -12.19
CA GLY A 39 -8.84 4.67 -11.05
C GLY A 39 -8.76 6.17 -11.33
N THR A 40 -8.42 6.58 -12.56
CA THR A 40 -8.27 8.01 -12.90
C THR A 40 -9.59 8.64 -13.38
N TRP A 41 -9.86 9.87 -12.95
CA TRP A 41 -11.00 10.65 -13.43
C TRP A 41 -10.97 10.90 -14.94
N THR A 42 -9.77 11.04 -15.51
CA THR A 42 -9.56 11.21 -16.95
C THR A 42 -10.00 9.98 -17.76
N PHE A 43 -9.80 8.78 -17.23
CA PHE A 43 -10.27 7.55 -17.87
C PHE A 43 -11.80 7.47 -17.88
N ILE A 44 -12.45 7.81 -16.77
CA ILE A 44 -13.92 7.79 -16.67
C ILE A 44 -14.54 8.74 -17.71
N ILE A 45 -14.03 9.97 -17.81
CA ILE A 45 -14.56 10.96 -18.76
C ILE A 45 -14.32 10.53 -20.20
N SER A 46 -13.11 10.05 -20.54
CA SER A 46 -12.81 9.61 -21.91
C SER A 46 -13.64 8.37 -22.31
N PHE A 47 -13.88 7.45 -21.38
CA PHE A 47 -14.73 6.28 -21.58
C PHE A 47 -16.19 6.66 -21.86
N MET A 48 -16.73 7.63 -21.11
CA MET A 48 -18.08 8.16 -21.35
C MET A 48 -18.21 8.83 -22.72
N ILE A 49 -17.21 9.61 -23.13
CA ILE A 49 -17.17 10.24 -24.45
C ILE A 49 -17.11 9.16 -25.55
N PHE A 50 -16.24 8.17 -25.40
CA PHE A 50 -16.14 7.06 -26.34
C PHE A 50 -17.47 6.32 -26.52
N MET A 51 -18.16 6.02 -25.42
CA MET A 51 -19.49 5.40 -25.43
C MET A 51 -20.52 6.27 -26.17
N ALA A 52 -20.55 7.57 -25.90
CA ALA A 52 -21.44 8.51 -26.58
C ALA A 52 -21.17 8.55 -28.09
N LEU A 53 -19.90 8.61 -28.49
CA LEU A 53 -19.50 8.57 -29.90
C LEU A 53 -19.90 7.25 -30.58
N TRP A 54 -19.73 6.12 -29.90
CA TRP A 54 -20.16 4.80 -30.41
C TRP A 54 -21.67 4.74 -30.65
N MET A 55 -22.46 5.24 -29.71
CA MET A 55 -23.92 5.29 -29.85
C MET A 55 -24.32 6.19 -31.01
N ILE A 56 -23.75 7.40 -31.13
CA ILE A 56 -24.02 8.33 -32.23
C ILE A 56 -23.67 7.69 -33.58
N PHE A 57 -22.50 7.07 -33.69
CA PHE A 57 -22.05 6.38 -34.91
C PHE A 57 -23.03 5.29 -35.34
N ASN A 58 -23.53 4.47 -34.41
CA ASN A 58 -24.49 3.41 -34.72
C ASN A 58 -25.90 3.92 -35.04
N VAL A 59 -26.35 5.01 -34.41
CA VAL A 59 -27.65 5.63 -34.71
C VAL A 59 -27.64 6.31 -36.07
N MET A 60 -26.57 7.01 -36.42
CA MET A 60 -26.45 7.71 -37.71
C MET A 60 -26.36 6.74 -38.89
N ASN A 61 -26.05 5.46 -38.64
CA ASN A 61 -25.97 4.41 -39.65
C ASN A 61 -25.26 4.85 -40.96
N PRO A 62 -24.05 5.43 -40.88
CA PRO A 62 -23.43 6.16 -42.00
C PRO A 62 -23.17 5.31 -43.26
N PHE A 63 -23.18 3.98 -43.14
CA PHE A 63 -22.95 3.04 -44.24
C PHE A 63 -24.18 2.21 -44.60
N GLY A 64 -25.36 2.51 -44.03
CA GLY A 64 -26.59 1.71 -44.21
C GLY A 64 -26.56 0.36 -43.47
N LEU A 65 -25.40 -0.07 -42.98
CA LEU A 65 -25.17 -1.27 -42.17
C LEU A 65 -25.23 -0.92 -40.68
N ALA A 66 -26.32 -1.32 -40.03
CA ALA A 66 -26.50 -1.06 -38.61
C ALA A 66 -25.87 -2.17 -37.77
N PHE A 67 -24.63 -1.96 -37.38
CA PHE A 67 -23.82 -2.93 -36.63
C PHE A 67 -24.37 -3.20 -35.22
N ASP A 68 -24.80 -2.15 -34.50
CA ASP A 68 -25.39 -2.24 -33.16
C ASP A 68 -26.61 -1.32 -33.03
N LYS A 69 -27.77 -1.76 -33.54
CA LYS A 69 -29.04 -1.01 -33.44
C LYS A 69 -29.47 -0.85 -31.99
N TYR A 70 -30.13 0.27 -31.68
CA TYR A 70 -30.84 0.45 -30.41
C TYR A 70 -31.72 -0.79 -30.14
N PRO A 71 -31.55 -1.49 -29.00
CA PRO A 71 -31.01 -1.04 -27.71
C PRO A 71 -29.50 -1.31 -27.42
N PHE A 72 -28.64 -1.44 -28.44
CA PHE A 72 -27.17 -1.61 -28.32
C PHE A 72 -26.73 -2.89 -27.60
N ILE A 73 -27.11 -4.06 -28.13
CA ILE A 73 -26.83 -5.36 -27.51
C ILE A 73 -25.34 -5.67 -27.41
N LEU A 74 -24.54 -5.27 -28.41
CA LEU A 74 -23.10 -5.57 -28.45
C LEU A 74 -22.34 -4.71 -27.44
N LEU A 75 -22.69 -3.42 -27.34
CA LEU A 75 -22.14 -2.52 -26.33
C LEU A 75 -22.50 -3.00 -24.93
N ASN A 76 -23.75 -3.40 -24.70
CA ASN A 76 -24.17 -3.93 -23.40
C ASN A 76 -23.43 -5.21 -23.00
N LEU A 77 -23.25 -6.14 -23.94
CA LEU A 77 -22.50 -7.38 -23.70
C LEU A 77 -21.03 -7.06 -23.35
N SER A 78 -20.40 -6.18 -24.12
CA SER A 78 -19.00 -5.78 -23.92
C SER A 78 -18.79 -5.13 -22.56
N LEU A 79 -19.68 -4.21 -22.16
CA LEU A 79 -19.64 -3.58 -20.84
C LEU A 79 -19.80 -4.58 -19.70
N SER A 80 -20.71 -5.54 -19.85
CA SER A 80 -20.95 -6.57 -18.84
C SER A 80 -19.70 -7.44 -18.64
N THR A 81 -19.03 -7.83 -19.72
CA THR A 81 -17.78 -8.58 -19.64
C THR A 81 -16.64 -7.75 -19.06
N LEU A 82 -16.53 -6.47 -19.45
CA LEU A 82 -15.54 -5.55 -18.89
C LEU A 82 -15.73 -5.37 -17.38
N ALA A 83 -16.96 -5.16 -16.92
CA ALA A 83 -17.27 -5.03 -15.50
C ALA A 83 -16.97 -6.32 -14.72
N ALA A 84 -17.29 -7.49 -15.30
CA ALA A 84 -17.01 -8.78 -14.69
C ALA A 84 -15.51 -9.03 -14.47
N ILE A 85 -14.66 -8.59 -15.40
CA ILE A 85 -13.20 -8.70 -15.28
C ILE A 85 -12.61 -7.61 -14.35
N GLN A 86 -13.23 -6.43 -14.28
CA GLN A 86 -12.79 -5.35 -13.40
C GLN A 86 -12.82 -5.73 -11.92
N ALA A 87 -13.89 -6.37 -11.44
CA ALA A 87 -14.02 -6.69 -10.01
C ALA A 87 -12.87 -7.58 -9.47
N PRO A 88 -12.48 -8.69 -10.11
CA PRO A 88 -11.31 -9.47 -9.72
C PRO A 88 -9.99 -8.71 -9.83
N LEU A 89 -9.80 -7.89 -10.87
CA LEU A 89 -8.57 -7.08 -11.02
C LEU A 89 -8.43 -6.06 -9.88
N ILE A 90 -9.52 -5.39 -9.53
CA ILE A 90 -9.58 -4.47 -8.39
C ILE A 90 -9.28 -5.25 -7.09
N MET A 91 -9.91 -6.41 -6.89
CA MET A 91 -9.68 -7.24 -5.71
C MET A 91 -8.23 -7.74 -5.62
N MET A 92 -7.60 -8.08 -6.76
CA MET A 92 -6.18 -8.45 -6.80
C MET A 92 -5.28 -7.28 -6.41
N SER A 93 -5.55 -6.06 -6.90
CA SER A 93 -4.82 -4.87 -6.47
C SER A 93 -5.03 -4.54 -4.99
N GLN A 94 -6.25 -4.73 -4.48
CA GLN A 94 -6.58 -4.50 -3.08
C GLN A 94 -5.91 -5.52 -2.16
N ASN A 95 -5.93 -6.81 -2.51
CA ASN A 95 -5.26 -7.86 -1.73
C ASN A 95 -3.76 -7.56 -1.59
N ARG A 96 -3.10 -7.13 -2.67
CA ARG A 96 -1.69 -6.75 -2.64
C ARG A 96 -1.43 -5.52 -1.79
N ALA A 97 -2.24 -4.46 -1.93
CA ALA A 97 -2.13 -3.28 -1.07
C ALA A 97 -2.30 -3.66 0.42
N SER A 98 -3.26 -4.54 0.73
CA SER A 98 -3.47 -5.02 2.11
C SER A 98 -2.29 -5.82 2.66
N GLU A 99 -1.59 -6.58 1.81
CA GLU A 99 -0.43 -7.37 2.21
C GLU A 99 0.75 -6.47 2.54
N TYR A 100 0.97 -5.44 1.72
CA TYR A 100 1.95 -4.38 1.98
C TYR A 100 1.66 -3.67 3.31
N ASP A 101 0.41 -3.19 3.50
CA ASP A 101 0.00 -2.50 4.71
C ASP A 101 0.20 -3.37 5.97
N ARG A 102 -0.11 -4.67 5.87
CA ARG A 102 0.09 -5.63 6.97
C ARG A 102 1.56 -5.76 7.35
N LEU A 103 2.46 -5.86 6.38
CA LEU A 103 3.89 -6.03 6.64
C LEU A 103 4.52 -4.72 7.12
N GLN A 104 4.10 -3.58 6.60
CA GLN A 104 4.50 -2.28 7.10
C GLN A 104 4.08 -2.11 8.56
N ALA A 105 2.83 -2.43 8.91
CA ALA A 105 2.35 -2.36 10.29
C ALA A 105 3.14 -3.29 11.23
N LYS A 106 3.57 -4.46 10.76
CA LYS A 106 4.44 -5.36 11.53
C LYS A 106 5.83 -4.76 11.76
N ASN A 107 6.42 -4.16 10.73
CA ASN A 107 7.71 -3.48 10.84
C ASN A 107 7.63 -2.31 11.83
N ASP A 108 6.60 -1.47 11.71
CA ASP A 108 6.36 -0.34 12.62
C ASP A 108 6.20 -0.81 14.07
N TYR A 109 5.52 -1.95 14.28
CA TYR A 109 5.40 -2.57 15.60
C TYR A 109 6.76 -3.00 16.18
N ASP A 110 7.61 -3.65 15.38
CA ASP A 110 8.93 -4.11 15.81
C ASP A 110 9.86 -2.91 16.13
N VAL A 111 9.82 -1.86 15.30
CA VAL A 111 10.55 -0.60 15.56
C VAL A 111 10.07 0.07 16.83
N ASN A 112 8.76 0.10 17.07
CA ASN A 112 8.20 0.69 18.29
C ASN A 112 8.63 -0.08 19.54
N LYS A 113 8.66 -1.42 19.49
CA LYS A 113 9.19 -2.25 20.59
C LYS A 113 10.64 -1.94 20.91
N ILE A 114 11.48 -1.82 19.89
CA ILE A 114 12.90 -1.47 20.08
C ILE A 114 13.04 -0.08 20.71
N SER A 115 12.19 0.86 20.30
CA SER A 115 12.15 2.20 20.86
C SER A 115 11.70 2.20 22.33
N GLU A 116 10.70 1.40 22.68
CA GLU A 116 10.24 1.22 24.06
C GLU A 116 11.36 0.65 24.96
N GLU A 117 12.05 -0.39 24.50
CA GLU A 117 13.20 -0.96 25.22
C GLU A 117 14.33 0.06 25.39
N GLY A 118 14.61 0.86 24.36
CA GLY A 118 15.59 1.94 24.41
C GLY A 118 15.24 3.01 25.45
N ILE A 119 13.98 3.44 25.50
CA ILE A 119 13.48 4.39 26.51
C ILE A 119 13.56 3.80 27.92
N ARG A 120 13.16 2.53 28.10
CA ARG A 120 13.25 1.85 29.40
C ARG A 120 14.70 1.79 29.90
N LEU A 121 15.65 1.50 29.01
CA LEU A 121 17.07 1.49 29.36
C LEU A 121 17.58 2.87 29.76
N LEU A 122 17.16 3.93 29.06
CA LEU A 122 17.50 5.30 29.43
C LEU A 122 16.96 5.67 30.80
N HIS A 123 15.71 5.29 31.12
CA HIS A 123 15.13 5.47 32.44
C HIS A 123 15.96 4.79 33.53
N THR A 124 16.31 3.51 33.34
CA THR A 124 17.14 2.78 34.33
C THR A 124 18.50 3.44 34.54
N LYS A 125 19.15 3.94 33.49
CA LYS A 125 20.42 4.67 33.61
C LYS A 125 20.25 5.99 34.36
N LEU A 126 19.17 6.73 34.08
CA LEU A 126 18.87 7.98 34.76
C LEU A 126 18.64 7.74 36.25
N ASP A 127 17.83 6.74 36.60
CA ASP A 127 17.57 6.35 37.99
C ASP A 127 18.87 6.01 38.74
N HIS A 128 19.77 5.26 38.09
CA HIS A 128 21.08 4.94 38.66
C HIS A 128 21.94 6.19 38.92
N LEU A 129 21.97 7.15 37.97
CA LEU A 129 22.73 8.39 38.13
C LEU A 129 22.15 9.27 39.25
N VAL A 130 20.83 9.35 39.36
CA VAL A 130 20.15 10.11 40.42
C VAL A 130 20.45 9.51 41.79
N LEU A 131 20.43 8.19 41.92
CA LEU A 131 20.76 7.50 43.17
C LEU A 131 22.24 7.69 43.56
N GLN A 132 23.15 7.66 42.58
CA GLN A 132 24.56 7.90 42.80
C GLN A 132 24.81 9.34 43.33
N ASP A 133 24.23 10.35 42.68
CA ASP A 133 24.37 11.75 43.09
C ASP A 133 23.85 11.98 44.53
N GLN A 134 22.71 11.39 44.89
CA GLN A 134 22.20 11.44 46.26
C GLN A 134 23.16 10.81 47.27
N SER A 135 23.81 9.71 46.92
CA SER A 135 24.78 9.06 47.81
C SER A 135 26.02 9.93 48.02
N ASP A 136 26.52 10.57 46.97
CA ASP A 136 27.70 11.45 47.03
C ASP A 136 27.44 12.68 47.91
N LEU A 137 26.25 13.28 47.82
CA LEU A 137 25.84 14.39 48.69
C LEU A 137 25.79 14.01 50.17
N MET A 138 25.32 12.79 50.49
CA MET A 138 25.33 12.29 51.88
C MET A 138 26.75 12.06 52.42
N HIS A 139 27.70 11.71 51.55
CA HIS A 139 29.10 11.57 51.94
C HIS A 139 29.75 12.92 52.25
N ILE A 140 29.43 13.96 51.49
CA ILE A 140 29.96 15.33 51.70
C ILE A 140 29.44 15.94 53.02
N GLN A 141 28.18 15.72 53.39
CA GLN A 141 27.62 16.26 54.64
C GLN A 141 28.17 15.61 55.92
N LYS A 142 28.87 14.47 55.83
CA LYS A 142 29.46 13.76 56.98
C LYS A 142 30.91 14.13 57.26
N LEU A 143 31.53 14.96 56.43
CA LEU A 143 32.87 15.54 56.60
C LEU A 143 32.76 16.92 57.28
#